data_AF-A0A933SHX5-F1
#
_entry.id   AF-A0A933SHX5-F1
#
_cell.length_a   1.000
_cell.length_b   1.000
_cell.length_c   1.000
_cell.angle_alpha   90.00
_cell.angle_beta   90.00
_cell.angle_gamma   90.00
#
_symmetry.space_group_name_H-M   'P 1'
#
loop_
_entity.id
_entity.type
_entity.pdbx_description
1 polymer ?
#
loop_
_entity_poly.entity_id
_entity_poly.type
_entity_poly.pdbx_seq_one_letter_code
_entity_poly.pdbx_strand_id
1 'polypeptide(L)'
;MVNVLAVGTHPDDIELGAAGTIASLVRQGKNVAVLDLTSGEPTPHGTPELRRKETENANAILGITQRITLDLPNRWLMDTREARVKVAEEYRLLRPEVLLLPYWEDAHPDHVQASQIAQAARFIAKYTKTEMAGEPYYPPRVFFYFCIHLKKLIEPTFIFDISDAFDQKREAVRAYHSQFFAGGKERGDEILRRLEAQAVHYGGLIGARYGEPFFSQENIGVRAFDAFLP
;
A
#
# COMPACT_ATOMS: atom_id res chain seq x y z
N MET A 1 -9.25 -16.58 2.26
CA MET A 1 -9.56 -15.34 3.02
C MET A 1 -8.32 -14.47 2.96
N VAL A 2 -8.47 -13.18 2.68
CA VAL A 2 -7.34 -12.23 2.65
C VAL A 2 -7.13 -11.69 4.05
N ASN A 3 -5.92 -11.80 4.60
CA ASN A 3 -5.61 -11.21 5.91
C ASN A 3 -5.40 -9.70 5.77
N VAL A 4 -4.64 -9.28 4.76
CA VAL A 4 -4.35 -7.87 4.51
C VAL A 4 -4.58 -7.54 3.03
N LEU A 5 -5.37 -6.50 2.76
CA LEU A 5 -5.49 -5.89 1.45
C LEU A 5 -4.81 -4.52 1.48
N ALA A 6 -3.75 -4.36 0.69
CA ALA A 6 -3.07 -3.09 0.53
C ALA A 6 -3.63 -2.37 -0.72
N VAL A 7 -4.12 -1.15 -0.56
CA VAL A 7 -4.71 -0.35 -1.63
C VAL A 7 -3.68 0.69 -2.08
N GLY A 8 -3.20 0.57 -3.32
CA GLY A 8 -2.30 1.52 -3.98
C GLY A 8 -3.05 2.48 -4.88
N THR A 9 -2.57 3.71 -5.06
CA THR A 9 -3.11 4.58 -6.10
C THR A 9 -2.58 4.13 -7.46
N HIS A 10 -1.27 3.89 -7.52
CA HIS A 10 -0.52 3.38 -8.65
C HIS A 10 0.33 2.17 -8.20
N PRO A 11 0.66 1.24 -9.12
CA PRO A 11 1.65 0.20 -8.81
C PRO A 11 2.99 0.87 -8.48
N ASP A 12 3.67 0.53 -7.38
CA ASP A 12 4.85 1.21 -6.76
C ASP A 12 4.57 1.98 -5.45
N ASP A 13 3.36 2.50 -5.24
CA ASP A 13 3.02 3.23 -4.00
C ASP A 13 3.13 2.34 -2.77
N ILE A 14 2.62 1.11 -2.89
CA ILE A 14 2.68 0.08 -1.86
C ILE A 14 4.12 -0.34 -1.60
N GLU A 15 4.93 -0.45 -2.65
CA GLU A 15 6.33 -0.83 -2.54
C GLU A 15 7.17 0.22 -1.80
N LEU A 16 6.87 1.50 -2.02
CA LEU A 16 7.49 2.59 -1.27
C LEU A 16 7.04 2.60 0.20
N GLY A 17 5.74 2.44 0.44
CA GLY A 17 5.14 2.66 1.76
C GLY A 17 5.14 1.45 2.70
N ALA A 18 4.98 0.24 2.18
CA ALA A 18 4.61 -0.94 2.98
C ALA A 18 5.20 -2.28 2.50
N ALA A 19 6.09 -2.32 1.51
CA ALA A 19 6.62 -3.59 0.99
C ALA A 19 7.35 -4.44 2.05
N GLY A 20 8.02 -3.81 3.03
CA GLY A 20 8.71 -4.56 4.08
C GLY A 20 7.73 -5.33 4.95
N THR A 21 6.63 -4.68 5.33
CA THR A 21 5.52 -5.26 6.09
C THR A 21 4.87 -6.36 5.27
N ILE A 22 4.59 -6.14 3.99
CA ILE A 22 4.00 -7.16 3.11
C ILE A 22 4.89 -8.40 3.03
N ALA A 23 6.19 -8.23 2.74
CA ALA A 23 7.13 -9.36 2.66
C ALA A 23 7.24 -10.11 4.01
N SER A 24 7.24 -9.40 5.12
CA SER A 24 7.22 -10.02 6.46
C SER A 24 5.95 -10.82 6.71
N LEU A 25 4.77 -10.26 6.42
CA LEU A 25 3.49 -10.95 6.57
C LEU A 25 3.38 -12.18 5.67
N VAL A 26 3.83 -12.09 4.42
CA VAL A 26 3.85 -13.25 3.49
C VAL A 26 4.73 -14.37 4.04
N ARG A 27 5.92 -14.07 4.56
CA ARG A 27 6.79 -15.09 5.20
C ARG A 27 6.19 -15.69 6.45
N GLN A 28 5.38 -14.93 7.19
CA GLN A 28 4.58 -15.43 8.31
C GLN A 28 3.35 -16.24 7.86
N GLY A 29 3.21 -16.56 6.57
CA GLY A 29 2.13 -17.34 6.00
C GLY A 29 0.80 -16.59 5.91
N LYS A 30 0.81 -15.25 6.02
CA LYS A 30 -0.41 -14.44 5.84
C LYS A 30 -0.71 -14.26 4.36
N ASN A 31 -1.99 -14.31 4.03
CA ASN A 31 -2.44 -14.00 2.68
C ASN A 31 -2.58 -12.49 2.51
N VAL A 32 -1.70 -11.90 1.70
CA VAL A 32 -1.69 -10.47 1.39
C VAL A 32 -2.06 -10.26 -0.07
N ALA A 33 -3.08 -9.43 -0.31
CA ALA A 33 -3.49 -9.02 -1.65
C ALA A 33 -3.22 -7.52 -1.85
N VAL A 34 -3.08 -7.10 -3.10
CA VAL A 34 -2.93 -5.69 -3.48
C VAL A 34 -4.03 -5.26 -4.44
N LEU A 35 -4.55 -4.06 -4.27
CA LEU A 35 -5.51 -3.41 -5.16
C LEU A 35 -4.95 -2.06 -5.59
N ASP A 36 -4.51 -1.96 -6.84
CA ASP A 36 -4.12 -0.67 -7.43
C ASP A 36 -5.34 -0.01 -8.05
N LEU A 37 -5.61 1.25 -7.73
CA LEU A 37 -6.77 1.96 -8.26
C LEU A 37 -6.59 2.34 -9.73
N THR A 38 -5.37 2.62 -10.15
CA THR A 38 -5.04 2.96 -11.54
C THR A 38 -3.88 2.09 -12.01
N SER A 39 -3.61 2.06 -13.32
CA SER A 39 -2.42 1.39 -13.87
C SER A 39 -1.11 2.17 -13.64
N GLY A 40 -1.18 3.42 -13.19
CA GLY A 40 -0.05 4.34 -13.11
C GLY A 40 0.39 4.95 -14.44
N GLU A 41 -0.14 4.51 -15.59
CA GLU A 41 0.17 5.08 -16.91
C GLU A 41 -0.87 6.12 -17.35
N PRO A 42 -0.49 7.19 -18.07
CA PRO A 42 0.83 7.43 -18.65
C PRO A 42 1.89 7.93 -17.64
N THR A 43 3.16 7.58 -17.84
CA THR A 43 4.33 8.14 -17.13
C THR A 43 5.35 8.75 -18.11
N PRO A 44 6.29 9.62 -17.67
CA PRO A 44 7.31 10.18 -18.57
C PRO A 44 8.26 9.12 -19.16
N HIS A 45 8.46 8.03 -18.42
CA HIS A 45 9.34 6.93 -18.78
C HIS A 45 8.58 5.63 -18.48
N GLY A 46 8.00 5.01 -19.49
CA GLY A 46 7.16 3.84 -19.29
C GLY A 46 6.26 3.54 -20.48
N THR A 47 5.67 2.35 -20.46
CA THR A 47 4.50 1.98 -21.25
C THR A 47 3.63 1.08 -20.38
N PRO A 48 2.32 0.91 -20.68
CA PRO A 48 1.47 -0.03 -19.95
C PRO A 48 2.05 -1.44 -19.84
N GLU A 49 2.70 -1.94 -20.90
CA GLU A 49 3.32 -3.26 -20.92
C GLU A 49 4.55 -3.32 -20.00
N LEU A 50 5.40 -2.30 -20.04
CA LEU A 50 6.56 -2.21 -19.16
C LEU A 50 6.14 -2.11 -17.71
N ARG A 51 5.17 -1.24 -17.39
CA ARG A 51 4.62 -1.05 -16.05
C ARG A 51 4.04 -2.34 -15.49
N ARG A 52 3.33 -3.12 -16.30
CA ARG A 52 2.83 -4.45 -15.92
C ARG A 52 3.98 -5.41 -15.61
N LYS A 53 5.02 -5.47 -16.45
CA LYS A 53 6.19 -6.34 -16.23
C LYS A 53 6.95 -5.98 -14.95
N GLU A 54 7.15 -4.69 -14.69
CA GLU A 54 7.79 -4.21 -13.46
C GLU A 54 6.98 -4.59 -12.22
N THR A 55 5.65 -4.46 -12.31
CA THR A 55 4.72 -4.87 -11.26
C THR A 55 4.75 -6.37 -11.00
N GLU A 56 4.81 -7.20 -12.06
CA GLU A 56 4.94 -8.65 -11.95
C GLU A 56 6.26 -9.05 -11.26
N ASN A 57 7.36 -8.36 -11.58
CA ASN A 57 8.65 -8.58 -10.92
C ASN A 57 8.59 -8.19 -9.43
N ALA A 58 7.99 -7.05 -9.09
CA ALA A 58 7.79 -6.64 -7.70
C ALA A 58 6.94 -7.65 -6.92
N ASN A 59 5.85 -8.15 -7.54
CA ASN A 59 5.00 -9.19 -6.95
C ASN A 59 5.80 -10.46 -6.64
N ALA A 60 6.64 -10.92 -7.58
CA ALA A 60 7.48 -12.10 -7.38
C ALA A 60 8.50 -11.91 -6.23
N ILE A 61 9.08 -10.72 -6.10
CA ILE A 61 10.04 -10.39 -5.02
C ILE A 61 9.35 -10.39 -3.65
N LEU A 62 8.13 -9.86 -3.57
CA LEU A 62 7.37 -9.74 -2.33
C LEU A 62 6.55 -10.97 -1.98
N GLY A 63 6.43 -11.93 -2.90
CA GLY A 63 5.58 -13.11 -2.75
C GLY A 63 4.07 -12.81 -2.82
N ILE A 64 3.70 -11.71 -3.48
CA ILE A 64 2.29 -11.35 -3.70
C ILE A 64 1.73 -12.21 -4.83
N THR A 65 0.74 -13.04 -4.52
CA THR A 65 0.09 -13.91 -5.51
C THR A 65 -1.21 -13.35 -6.05
N GLN A 66 -1.75 -12.29 -5.44
CA GLN A 66 -3.01 -11.67 -5.83
C GLN A 66 -2.87 -10.15 -5.85
N ARG A 67 -2.80 -9.59 -7.06
CA ARG A 67 -2.84 -8.15 -7.30
C ARG A 67 -3.90 -7.84 -8.36
N ILE A 68 -4.77 -6.90 -8.05
CA ILE A 68 -5.86 -6.45 -8.91
C ILE A 68 -5.59 -4.99 -9.25
N THR A 69 -5.74 -4.62 -10.52
CA THR A 69 -5.62 -3.23 -10.97
C THR A 69 -6.96 -2.82 -11.54
N LEU A 70 -7.56 -1.78 -10.98
CA LEU A 70 -8.80 -1.22 -11.50
C LEU A 70 -8.52 -0.35 -12.72
N ASP A 71 -9.52 -0.29 -13.60
CA ASP A 71 -9.54 0.62 -14.73
C ASP A 71 -10.14 1.97 -14.28
N LEU A 72 -9.37 2.70 -13.46
CA LEU A 72 -9.64 4.11 -13.12
C LEU A 72 -8.56 5.01 -13.73
N PRO A 73 -8.92 6.25 -14.12
CA PRO A 73 -8.01 7.13 -14.83
C PRO A 73 -6.87 7.61 -13.93
N ASN A 74 -5.64 7.36 -14.36
CA ASN A 74 -4.43 7.94 -13.78
C ASN A 74 -4.33 9.45 -14.05
N ARG A 75 -3.72 10.22 -13.13
CA ARG A 75 -3.57 11.69 -13.11
C ARG A 75 -4.86 12.49 -12.92
N TRP A 76 -6.00 11.83 -13.03
CA TRP A 76 -7.34 12.42 -12.97
C TRP A 76 -8.25 11.56 -12.10
N LEU A 77 -7.69 10.85 -11.13
CA LEU A 77 -8.47 10.00 -10.26
C LEU A 77 -9.44 10.89 -9.47
N MET A 78 -10.72 10.57 -9.55
CA MET A 78 -11.75 11.34 -8.86
C MET A 78 -12.59 10.44 -7.97
N ASP A 79 -12.91 10.94 -6.78
CA ASP A 79 -13.82 10.27 -5.87
C ASP A 79 -15.26 10.34 -6.39
N THR A 80 -15.63 9.36 -7.22
CA THR A 80 -16.98 9.20 -7.78
C THR A 80 -17.69 8.00 -7.16
N ARG A 81 -19.02 7.95 -7.33
CA ARG A 81 -19.81 6.80 -6.89
C ARG A 81 -19.32 5.51 -7.56
N GLU A 82 -19.00 5.57 -8.84
CA GLU A 82 -18.55 4.43 -9.65
C GLU A 82 -17.20 3.90 -9.14
N ALA A 83 -16.25 4.80 -8.84
CA ALA A 83 -14.95 4.42 -8.28
C ALA A 83 -15.10 3.76 -6.90
N ARG A 84 -15.92 4.35 -6.02
CA ARG A 84 -16.21 3.77 -4.69
C ARG A 84 -16.87 2.41 -4.78
N VAL A 85 -17.78 2.21 -5.73
CA VAL A 85 -18.46 0.92 -5.96
C VAL A 85 -17.46 -0.14 -6.41
N LYS A 86 -16.60 0.15 -7.40
CA LYS A 86 -15.57 -0.80 -7.85
C LYS A 86 -14.69 -1.29 -6.70
N VAL A 87 -14.22 -0.37 -5.84
CA VAL A 87 -13.41 -0.75 -4.66
C VAL A 87 -14.23 -1.51 -3.62
N ALA A 88 -15.49 -1.14 -3.41
CA ALA A 88 -16.37 -1.83 -2.46
C ALA A 88 -16.66 -3.29 -2.88
N GLU A 89 -16.79 -3.57 -4.18
CA GLU A 89 -16.93 -4.92 -4.72
C GLU A 89 -15.69 -5.77 -4.41
N GLU A 90 -14.49 -5.23 -4.60
CA GLU A 90 -13.26 -5.94 -4.23
C GLU A 90 -13.19 -6.25 -2.73
N TYR A 91 -13.64 -5.32 -1.87
CA TYR A 91 -13.74 -5.59 -0.44
C TYR A 91 -14.71 -6.74 -0.11
N ARG A 92 -15.82 -6.86 -0.85
CA ARG A 92 -16.79 -7.96 -0.68
C ARG A 92 -16.26 -9.30 -1.16
N LEU A 93 -15.54 -9.31 -2.28
CA LEU A 93 -14.98 -10.52 -2.88
C LEU A 93 -13.80 -11.04 -2.06
N LEU A 94 -12.89 -10.15 -1.64
CA LEU A 94 -11.66 -10.52 -0.93
C LEU A 94 -11.87 -10.71 0.58
N ARG A 95 -12.87 -10.02 1.15
CA ARG A 95 -13.21 -10.01 2.58
C ARG A 95 -11.98 -9.79 3.49
N PRO A 96 -11.20 -8.71 3.29
CA PRO A 96 -9.95 -8.51 4.01
C PRO A 96 -10.16 -8.16 5.49
N GLU A 97 -9.35 -8.74 6.38
CA GLU A 97 -9.37 -8.42 7.80
C GLU A 97 -8.75 -7.05 8.11
N VAL A 98 -7.73 -6.65 7.35
CA VAL A 98 -7.06 -5.35 7.47
C VAL A 98 -6.95 -4.70 6.10
N LEU A 99 -7.29 -3.41 6.03
CA LEU A 99 -6.98 -2.54 4.91
C LEU A 99 -5.74 -1.70 5.21
N LEU A 100 -4.79 -1.64 4.28
CA LEU A 100 -3.72 -0.64 4.26
C LEU A 100 -4.02 0.38 3.15
N LEU A 101 -4.24 1.64 3.51
CA LEU A 101 -4.67 2.70 2.59
C LEU A 101 -3.59 3.80 2.48
N PRO A 102 -3.53 4.57 1.38
CA PRO A 102 -2.63 5.71 1.30
C PRO A 102 -3.06 6.78 2.33
N TYR A 103 -2.09 7.34 3.06
CA TYR A 103 -2.35 8.46 3.97
C TYR A 103 -3.01 9.64 3.22
N TRP A 104 -4.04 10.23 3.80
CA TRP A 104 -4.95 11.14 3.09
C TRP A 104 -4.41 12.56 2.88
N GLU A 105 -3.35 12.97 3.60
CA GLU A 105 -2.68 14.26 3.34
C GLU A 105 -1.44 14.05 2.49
N ASP A 106 -1.54 14.43 1.22
CA ASP A 106 -0.44 14.38 0.27
C ASP A 106 -0.51 15.59 -0.68
N ALA A 107 0.62 15.94 -1.30
CA ALA A 107 0.67 16.84 -2.44
C ALA A 107 0.26 16.14 -3.74
N HIS A 108 0.30 14.80 -3.81
CA HIS A 108 -0.20 14.05 -4.97
C HIS A 108 -1.73 13.97 -4.93
N PRO A 109 -2.47 14.62 -5.85
CA PRO A 109 -3.94 14.68 -5.78
C PRO A 109 -4.57 13.29 -5.91
N ASP A 110 -4.04 12.41 -6.76
CA ASP A 110 -4.60 11.05 -6.85
C ASP A 110 -4.45 10.26 -5.55
N HIS A 111 -3.41 10.48 -4.73
CA HIS A 111 -3.28 9.79 -3.44
C HIS A 111 -4.38 10.23 -2.47
N VAL A 112 -4.70 11.52 -2.47
CA VAL A 112 -5.81 12.09 -1.69
C VAL A 112 -7.13 11.46 -2.14
N GLN A 113 -7.37 11.41 -3.45
CA GLN A 113 -8.59 10.87 -4.03
C GLN A 113 -8.70 9.36 -3.79
N ALA A 114 -7.61 8.60 -3.92
CA ALA A 114 -7.54 7.18 -3.62
C ALA A 114 -7.87 6.89 -2.16
N SER A 115 -7.33 7.69 -1.23
CA SER A 115 -7.64 7.55 0.19
C SER A 115 -9.12 7.80 0.47
N GLN A 116 -9.72 8.82 -0.15
CA GLN A 116 -11.16 9.11 -0.03
C GLN A 116 -12.03 7.98 -0.58
N ILE A 117 -11.73 7.50 -1.80
CA ILE A 117 -12.43 6.38 -2.45
C ILE A 117 -12.35 5.14 -1.55
N ALA A 118 -11.15 4.76 -1.13
CA ALA A 118 -10.91 3.52 -0.39
C ALA A 118 -11.57 3.52 1.00
N GLN A 119 -11.58 4.68 1.68
CA GLN A 119 -12.28 4.85 2.96
C GLN A 119 -13.80 4.82 2.77
N ALA A 120 -14.34 5.54 1.79
CA ALA A 120 -15.78 5.55 1.52
C ALA A 120 -16.27 4.15 1.08
N ALA A 121 -15.49 3.45 0.27
CA ALA A 121 -15.76 2.09 -0.19
C ALA A 121 -15.89 1.09 0.96
N ARG A 122 -15.12 1.25 2.06
CA ARG A 122 -15.25 0.40 3.26
C ARG A 122 -16.66 0.46 3.82
N PHE A 123 -17.25 1.65 3.91
CA PHE A 123 -18.62 1.82 4.38
C PHE A 123 -19.65 1.33 3.37
N ILE A 124 -19.45 1.64 2.08
CA ILE A 124 -20.35 1.25 0.99
C ILE A 124 -20.41 -0.28 0.85
N ALA A 125 -19.31 -0.99 1.07
CA ALA A 125 -19.24 -2.45 0.98
C ALA A 125 -20.26 -3.16 1.89
N LYS A 126 -20.75 -2.53 2.97
CA LYS A 126 -21.76 -3.11 3.86
C LYS A 126 -23.21 -2.85 3.43
N TYR A 127 -23.44 -2.05 2.39
CA TYR A 127 -24.79 -1.73 1.92
C TYR A 127 -25.55 -2.99 1.50
N THR A 128 -26.83 -3.06 1.83
CA THR A 128 -27.72 -4.11 1.34
C THR A 128 -28.62 -3.54 0.25
N LYS A 129 -29.32 -4.41 -0.51
CA LYS A 129 -30.21 -4.00 -1.62
C LYS A 129 -29.46 -3.25 -2.73
N THR A 130 -28.32 -3.79 -3.15
CA THR A 130 -27.45 -3.26 -4.20
C THR A 130 -27.19 -4.33 -5.25
N GLU A 131 -26.81 -3.93 -6.45
CA GLU A 131 -26.36 -4.85 -7.51
C GLU A 131 -24.85 -5.14 -7.45
N MET A 132 -24.14 -4.60 -6.44
CA MET A 132 -22.71 -4.81 -6.26
C MET A 132 -22.36 -6.30 -6.11
N ALA A 133 -21.28 -6.73 -6.76
CA ALA A 133 -20.75 -8.09 -6.67
C ALA A 133 -20.37 -8.48 -5.22
N GLY A 134 -20.61 -9.76 -4.89
CA GLY A 134 -20.29 -10.33 -3.59
C GLY A 134 -21.26 -9.95 -2.47
N GLU A 135 -21.21 -10.72 -1.38
CA GLU A 135 -22.04 -10.47 -0.20
C GLU A 135 -21.56 -9.24 0.58
N PRO A 136 -22.47 -8.46 1.19
CA PRO A 136 -22.12 -7.31 2.02
C PRO A 136 -21.03 -7.64 3.04
N TYR A 137 -20.04 -6.75 3.13
CA TYR A 137 -18.90 -6.92 4.02
C TYR A 137 -18.41 -5.56 4.52
N TYR A 138 -17.99 -5.51 5.79
CA TYR A 138 -17.39 -4.32 6.37
C TYR A 138 -16.00 -4.69 6.91
N PRO A 139 -14.91 -4.37 6.17
CA PRO A 139 -13.55 -4.63 6.62
C PRO A 139 -13.32 -4.08 8.03
N PRO A 140 -12.85 -4.90 8.99
CA PRO A 140 -12.90 -4.53 10.40
C PRO A 140 -11.81 -3.54 10.79
N ARG A 141 -10.67 -3.49 10.10
CA ARG A 141 -9.54 -2.60 10.44
C ARG A 141 -9.00 -1.83 9.23
N VAL A 142 -8.55 -0.61 9.49
CA VAL A 142 -7.90 0.27 8.51
C VAL A 142 -6.66 0.87 9.15
N PHE A 143 -5.55 0.80 8.42
CA PHE A 143 -4.34 1.56 8.71
C PHE A 143 -3.90 2.31 7.46
N PHE A 144 -3.13 3.36 7.66
CA PHE A 144 -2.62 4.20 6.58
C PHE A 144 -1.10 4.07 6.50
N TYR A 145 -0.59 3.77 5.31
CA TYR A 145 0.84 3.78 5.03
C TYR A 145 1.27 5.13 4.46
N PHE A 146 2.57 5.39 4.51
CA PHE A 146 3.13 6.67 4.06
C PHE A 146 3.87 6.50 2.72
N CYS A 147 3.23 6.99 1.65
CA CYS A 147 3.87 7.27 0.36
C CYS A 147 3.58 8.73 -0.02
N ILE A 148 3.99 9.65 0.85
CA ILE A 148 3.62 11.07 0.74
C ILE A 148 4.72 11.95 0.17
N HIS A 149 4.32 12.97 -0.57
CA HIS A 149 5.17 13.95 -1.25
C HIS A 149 5.30 15.26 -0.47
N LEU A 150 4.79 15.30 0.77
CA LEU A 150 4.94 16.43 1.67
C LEU A 150 6.18 16.27 2.55
N LYS A 151 6.86 17.39 2.81
CA LYS A 151 7.94 17.48 3.80
C LYS A 151 7.35 17.65 5.21
N LYS A 152 6.53 16.68 5.62
CA LYS A 152 5.87 16.65 6.93
C LYS A 152 6.42 15.51 7.78
N LEU A 153 6.63 15.78 9.05
CA LEU A 153 6.79 14.74 10.05
C LEU A 153 5.40 14.41 10.59
N ILE A 154 4.93 13.20 10.31
CA ILE A 154 3.67 12.69 10.86
C ILE A 154 4.05 11.65 11.90
N GLU A 155 3.52 11.81 13.11
CA GLU A 155 3.72 10.85 14.18
C GLU A 155 2.94 9.57 13.85
N PRO A 156 3.62 8.42 13.71
CA PRO A 156 2.93 7.17 13.42
C PRO A 156 2.19 6.68 14.66
N THR A 157 1.06 6.00 14.46
CA THR A 157 0.36 5.32 15.55
C THR A 157 1.12 4.08 16.01
N PHE A 158 1.75 3.37 15.07
CA PHE A 158 2.66 2.27 15.36
C PHE A 158 3.70 2.13 14.25
N ILE A 159 4.77 1.42 14.55
CA ILE A 159 5.84 1.09 13.62
C ILE A 159 5.94 -0.43 13.58
N PHE A 160 6.03 -1.00 12.38
CA PHE A 160 6.20 -2.43 12.16
C PHE A 160 7.67 -2.74 11.89
N ASP A 161 8.26 -3.69 12.60
CA ASP A 161 9.63 -4.14 12.35
C ASP A 161 9.71 -4.89 11.02
N ILE A 162 10.55 -4.36 10.12
CA ILE A 162 10.82 -4.95 8.81
C ILE A 162 12.29 -5.32 8.64
N SER A 163 13.03 -5.48 9.75
CA SER A 163 14.47 -5.71 9.75
C SER A 163 14.87 -6.94 8.94
N ASP A 164 14.02 -7.96 8.94
CA ASP A 164 14.20 -9.18 8.18
C ASP A 164 13.75 -9.07 6.71
N ALA A 165 12.94 -8.06 6.34
CA ALA A 165 12.33 -7.89 5.01
C ALA A 165 12.85 -6.68 4.21
N PHE A 166 13.66 -5.82 4.82
CA PHE A 166 14.08 -4.57 4.19
C PHE A 166 14.79 -4.75 2.84
N ASP A 167 15.63 -5.78 2.70
CA ASP A 167 16.29 -6.08 1.43
C ASP A 167 15.27 -6.44 0.33
N GLN A 168 14.21 -7.19 0.65
CA GLN A 168 13.13 -7.50 -0.31
C GLN A 168 12.38 -6.23 -0.72
N LYS A 169 12.09 -5.33 0.23
CA LYS A 169 11.52 -4.01 -0.05
C LYS A 169 12.40 -3.22 -1.04
N ARG A 170 13.72 -3.18 -0.79
CA ARG A 170 14.66 -2.47 -1.66
C ARG A 170 14.63 -3.03 -3.09
N GLU A 171 14.63 -4.35 -3.24
CA GLU A 171 14.59 -4.98 -4.58
C GLU A 171 13.23 -4.79 -5.27
N ALA A 172 12.12 -4.79 -4.52
CA ALA A 172 10.79 -4.52 -5.07
C ALA A 172 10.68 -3.09 -5.63
N VAL A 173 11.21 -2.09 -4.90
CA VAL A 173 11.29 -0.71 -5.41
C VAL A 173 12.21 -0.64 -6.64
N ARG A 174 13.32 -1.38 -6.64
CA ARG A 174 14.24 -1.44 -7.79
C ARG A 174 13.60 -2.04 -9.05
N ALA A 175 12.58 -2.89 -8.90
CA ALA A 175 11.87 -3.48 -10.04
C ALA A 175 11.19 -2.43 -10.93
N TYR A 176 10.82 -1.28 -10.38
CA TYR A 176 10.23 -0.15 -11.11
C TYR A 176 11.30 0.75 -11.72
N HIS A 177 12.11 0.17 -12.61
CA HIS A 177 13.23 0.87 -13.26
C HIS A 177 12.76 2.12 -14.02
N SER A 178 11.67 1.99 -14.77
CA SER A 178 11.09 3.06 -15.57
C SER A 178 10.74 4.29 -14.72
N GLN A 179 10.31 4.10 -13.47
CA GLN A 179 9.92 5.21 -12.60
C GLN A 179 11.08 5.85 -11.85
N PHE A 180 11.96 5.01 -11.29
CA PHE A 180 12.94 5.47 -10.31
C PHE A 180 14.36 5.58 -10.89
N PHE A 181 14.68 4.83 -11.95
CA PHE A 181 16.04 4.68 -12.47
C PHE A 181 16.20 5.18 -13.92
N ALA A 182 15.11 5.44 -14.66
CA ALA A 182 15.17 5.95 -16.02
C ALA A 182 15.86 7.33 -16.14
N GLY A 183 15.83 8.14 -15.07
CA GLY A 183 16.55 9.42 -15.00
C GLY A 183 18.06 9.29 -14.71
N GLY A 184 18.59 8.06 -14.69
CA GLY A 184 20.00 7.78 -14.40
C GLY A 184 20.23 7.12 -13.03
N LYS A 185 21.38 6.46 -12.90
CA LYS A 185 21.75 5.68 -11.71
C LYS A 185 21.73 6.52 -10.42
N GLU A 186 22.23 7.76 -10.48
CA GLU A 186 22.32 8.64 -9.31
C GLU A 186 20.95 8.94 -8.68
N ARG A 187 19.95 9.22 -9.52
CA ARG A 187 18.57 9.45 -9.07
C ARG A 187 17.99 8.22 -8.38
N GLY A 188 18.19 7.04 -8.98
CA GLY A 188 17.74 5.78 -8.39
C GLY A 188 18.42 5.49 -7.04
N ASP A 189 19.74 5.69 -6.97
CA ASP A 189 20.52 5.52 -5.75
C ASP A 189 20.09 6.52 -4.64
N GLU A 190 19.70 7.75 -5.00
CA GLU A 190 19.11 8.71 -4.06
C GLU A 190 17.77 8.23 -3.48
N ILE A 191 16.87 7.70 -4.33
CA ILE A 191 15.58 7.15 -3.88
C ILE A 191 15.81 6.00 -2.90
N LEU A 192 16.71 5.06 -3.23
CA LEU A 192 17.01 3.94 -2.34
C LEU A 192 17.66 4.40 -1.02
N ARG A 193 18.54 5.41 -1.04
CA ARG A 193 19.12 6.00 0.18
C ARG A 193 18.05 6.66 1.04
N ARG A 194 17.10 7.38 0.44
CA ARG A 194 15.98 7.99 1.18
C ARG A 194 15.10 6.91 1.82
N LEU A 195 14.81 5.85 1.08
CA LEU A 195 14.03 4.70 1.55
C LEU A 195 14.70 4.05 2.77
N GLU A 196 16.01 3.82 2.69
CA GLU A 196 16.79 3.26 3.80
C GLU A 196 16.84 4.20 5.00
N ALA A 197 17.11 5.49 4.80
CA ALA A 197 17.15 6.46 5.88
C ALA A 197 15.82 6.54 6.66
N GLN A 198 14.68 6.48 5.95
CA GLN A 198 13.37 6.42 6.58
C GLN A 198 13.18 5.14 7.38
N ALA A 199 13.52 3.99 6.80
CA ALA A 199 13.39 2.70 7.48
C ALA A 199 14.26 2.64 8.74
N VAL A 200 15.52 3.11 8.68
CA VAL A 200 16.41 3.19 9.84
C VAL A 200 15.86 4.13 10.91
N HIS A 201 15.35 5.29 10.51
CA HIS A 201 14.77 6.26 11.44
C HIS A 201 13.63 5.63 12.27
N TYR A 202 12.64 5.03 11.60
CA TYR A 202 11.50 4.42 12.31
C TYR A 202 11.89 3.14 13.05
N GLY A 203 12.80 2.32 12.50
CA GLY A 203 13.34 1.15 13.20
C GLY A 203 13.98 1.53 14.54
N GLY A 204 14.79 2.59 14.54
CA GLY A 204 15.46 3.08 15.75
C GLY A 204 14.50 3.52 16.86
N LEU A 205 13.29 4.00 16.52
CA LEU A 205 12.27 4.39 17.51
C LEU A 205 11.68 3.19 18.28
N ILE A 206 11.77 1.98 17.73
CA ILE A 206 11.28 0.74 18.35
C ILE A 206 12.41 -0.24 18.72
N GLY A 207 13.68 0.18 18.62
CA GLY A 207 14.83 -0.69 18.89
C GLY A 207 15.13 -1.73 17.79
N ALA A 208 14.55 -1.58 16.60
CA ALA A 208 14.79 -2.43 15.45
C ALA A 208 15.78 -1.79 14.45
N ARG A 209 16.28 -2.56 13.48
CA ARG A 209 17.18 -2.03 12.44
C ARG A 209 16.41 -1.23 11.39
N TYR A 210 15.25 -1.71 10.99
CA TYR A 210 14.39 -1.09 9.98
C TYR A 210 12.92 -1.16 10.41
N GLY A 211 12.17 -0.08 10.21
CA GLY A 211 10.75 -0.01 10.55
C GLY A 211 9.91 0.69 9.49
N GLU A 212 8.66 0.25 9.34
CA GLU A 212 7.65 0.93 8.53
C GLU A 212 6.59 1.59 9.43
N PRO A 213 6.38 2.91 9.30
CA PRO A 213 5.36 3.62 10.07
C PRO A 213 3.96 3.40 9.51
N PHE A 214 2.97 3.35 10.39
CA PHE A 214 1.55 3.33 10.03
C PHE A 214 0.74 4.26 10.92
N PHE A 215 -0.32 4.83 10.37
CA PHE A 215 -1.29 5.64 11.11
C PHE A 215 -2.63 4.92 11.25
N SER A 216 -3.31 5.12 12.38
CA SER A 216 -4.69 4.69 12.63
C SER A 216 -5.52 5.85 13.13
N GLN A 217 -6.70 6.05 12.54
CA GLN A 217 -7.72 6.96 13.10
C GLN A 217 -8.49 6.33 14.26
N GLU A 218 -8.41 5.01 14.40
CA GLU A 218 -9.10 4.24 15.44
C GLU A 218 -8.11 3.75 16.50
N ASN A 219 -8.58 3.55 17.74
CA ASN A 219 -7.76 2.95 18.78
C ASN A 219 -7.38 1.50 18.42
N ILE A 220 -6.11 1.15 18.65
CA ILE A 220 -5.59 -0.20 18.46
C ILE A 220 -5.85 -1.02 19.72
N GLY A 221 -6.62 -2.10 19.59
CA GLY A 221 -6.89 -3.02 20.69
C GLY A 221 -5.80 -4.09 20.80
N VAL A 222 -5.25 -4.26 21.99
CA VAL A 222 -4.28 -5.32 22.31
C VAL A 222 -5.00 -6.46 23.02
N ARG A 223 -4.85 -7.69 22.53
CA ARG A 223 -5.48 -8.91 23.12
C ARG A 223 -4.49 -9.81 23.85
N ALA A 224 -3.20 -9.64 23.59
CA ALA A 224 -2.12 -10.39 24.22
C ALA A 224 -0.88 -9.50 24.33
N PHE A 225 -0.05 -9.73 25.35
CA PHE A 225 1.11 -8.89 25.65
C PHE A 225 2.36 -9.27 24.86
N ASP A 226 2.32 -10.32 24.02
CA ASP A 226 3.49 -10.83 23.30
C ASP A 226 4.23 -9.76 22.49
N ALA A 227 3.50 -8.78 21.93
CA ALA A 227 4.07 -7.67 21.16
C ALA A 227 4.85 -6.64 22.01
N PHE A 228 4.79 -6.73 23.34
CA PHE A 228 5.48 -5.83 24.28
C PHE A 228 6.59 -6.53 25.06
N LEU A 229 6.73 -7.85 24.88
CA LEU A 229 7.81 -8.60 25.51
C LEU A 229 9.10 -8.42 24.69
N PRO A 230 10.26 -8.36 25.36
CA PRO A 230 11.56 -8.14 24.72
C PRO A 230 12.02 -9.33 23.87
#